data_AF-A0A1R2BX69-F1
#
_entry.id   AF-A0A1R2BX69-F1
#
_cell.length_a   1.000
_cell.length_b   1.000
_cell.length_c   1.000
_cell.angle_alpha   90.00
_cell.angle_beta   90.00
_cell.angle_gamma   90.00
#
_symmetry.space_group_name_H-M   'P 1'
#
loop_
_entity.id
_entity.type
_entity.pdbx_description
1 polymer ?
#
loop_
_entity_poly.entity_id
_entity_poly.type
_entity_poly.pdbx_seq_one_letter_code
_entity_poly.pdbx_strand_id
1 'polypeptide(L)'
;MLKVLIFLAAIAFAEKLMLTVEELEQYDGRNGKIYIAVDGIIFDVTDGPSYQPKGSYSMFAGRDVTVALAKYSFDKKWLTMRPEEANLTEGQKKAVEGWKDFYAEKYPIIGELIPSKPREDI
;
A
#
# COMPACT_ATOMS: atom_id res chain seq x y z
N MET A 1 18.90 -4.66 -12.24
CA MET A 1 18.43 -5.15 -13.55
C MET A 1 17.45 -6.32 -13.44
N LEU A 2 17.68 -7.31 -12.57
CA LEU A 2 16.76 -8.45 -12.39
C LEU A 2 15.49 -8.14 -11.55
N LYS A 3 15.60 -7.28 -10.53
CA LYS A 3 14.46 -6.87 -9.68
C LYS A 3 13.33 -6.18 -10.44
N VAL A 4 13.66 -5.27 -11.37
CA VAL A 4 12.68 -4.57 -12.23
C VAL A 4 11.94 -5.55 -13.14
N LEU A 5 12.64 -6.58 -13.64
CA LEU A 5 12.06 -7.60 -14.52
C LEU A 5 11.08 -8.52 -13.77
N ILE A 6 11.37 -8.90 -12.53
CA ILE A 6 10.43 -9.66 -11.68
C ILE A 6 9.19 -8.81 -11.40
N PHE A 7 9.39 -7.53 -11.11
CA PHE A 7 8.32 -6.59 -10.83
C PHE A 7 7.37 -6.43 -12.03
N LEU A 8 7.92 -6.24 -13.23
CA LEU A 8 7.13 -6.14 -14.46
C LEU A 8 6.47 -7.47 -14.87
N ALA A 9 7.14 -8.61 -14.63
CA ALA A 9 6.61 -9.93 -14.98
C ALA A 9 5.48 -10.39 -14.04
N ALA A 10 5.57 -10.08 -12.75
CA ALA A 10 4.49 -10.36 -11.78
C ALA A 10 3.21 -9.56 -12.11
N ILE A 11 3.36 -8.35 -12.67
CA ILE A 11 2.24 -7.49 -13.07
C ILE A 11 1.48 -8.05 -14.30
N ALA A 12 2.09 -8.93 -15.10
CA ALA A 12 1.56 -9.30 -16.43
C ALA A 12 0.65 -10.55 -16.46
N PHE A 13 0.40 -11.25 -15.35
CA PHE A 13 -0.25 -12.57 -15.38
C PHE A 13 -1.56 -12.73 -14.58
N ALA A 14 -2.07 -11.70 -13.93
CA ALA A 14 -3.40 -11.70 -13.30
C ALA A 14 -4.17 -10.44 -13.71
N GLU A 15 -5.50 -10.52 -13.81
CA GLU A 15 -6.34 -9.32 -13.90
C GLU A 15 -6.00 -8.42 -12.70
N LYS A 16 -5.33 -7.32 -12.97
CA LYS A 16 -4.77 -6.43 -11.97
C LYS A 16 -5.92 -5.71 -11.26
N LEU A 17 -6.00 -5.85 -9.94
CA LEU A 17 -7.00 -5.16 -9.14
C LEU A 17 -6.71 -3.65 -9.20
N MET A 18 -7.68 -2.85 -9.61
CA MET A 18 -7.58 -1.40 -9.64
C MET A 18 -8.51 -0.85 -8.57
N LEU A 19 -7.97 -0.28 -7.49
CA LEU A 19 -8.75 0.26 -6.39
C LEU A 19 -8.49 1.73 -6.20
N THR A 20 -9.53 2.49 -5.86
CA THR A 20 -9.36 3.78 -5.19
C THR A 20 -8.90 3.58 -3.74
N VAL A 21 -8.46 4.65 -3.09
CA VAL A 21 -8.12 4.61 -1.65
C VAL A 21 -9.34 4.19 -0.84
N GLU A 22 -10.53 4.69 -1.19
CA GLU A 22 -11.80 4.38 -0.53
C GLU A 22 -12.21 2.91 -0.71
N GLU A 23 -11.96 2.31 -1.87
CA GLU A 23 -12.20 0.89 -2.10
C GLU A 23 -11.18 0.01 -1.36
N LEU A 24 -9.93 0.46 -1.25
CA LEU A 24 -8.90 -0.24 -0.46
C LEU A 24 -9.32 -0.38 1.02
N GLU A 25 -10.03 0.59 1.59
CA GLU A 25 -10.50 0.55 2.99
C GLU A 25 -11.42 -0.64 3.29
N GLN A 26 -12.04 -1.26 2.27
CA GLN A 26 -12.88 -2.45 2.44
C GLN A 26 -12.08 -3.72 2.74
N TYR A 27 -10.76 -3.69 2.53
CA TYR A 27 -9.85 -4.81 2.72
C TYR A 27 -9.06 -4.66 4.02
N ASP A 28 -9.79 -4.43 5.12
CA ASP A 28 -9.27 -4.23 6.47
C ASP A 28 -9.21 -5.53 7.31
N GLY A 29 -9.51 -6.67 6.71
CA GLY A 29 -9.54 -7.99 7.36
C GLY A 29 -10.90 -8.42 7.89
N ARG A 30 -11.90 -7.54 7.98
CA ARG A 30 -13.25 -7.93 8.45
C ARG A 30 -13.92 -8.95 7.55
N ASN A 31 -13.63 -8.89 6.25
CA ASN A 31 -14.14 -9.83 5.24
C ASN A 31 -13.08 -10.87 4.83
N GLY A 32 -12.08 -11.12 5.69
CA GLY A 32 -11.06 -12.16 5.49
C GLY A 32 -9.91 -11.79 4.55
N LYS A 33 -9.91 -10.59 3.97
CA LYS A 33 -8.80 -10.06 3.15
C LYS A 33 -8.23 -8.80 3.74
N ILE A 34 -6.89 -8.73 3.81
CA ILE A 34 -6.15 -7.57 4.32
C ILE A 34 -5.20 -7.09 3.24
N TYR A 35 -5.47 -5.92 2.68
CA TYR A 35 -4.61 -5.30 1.67
C TYR A 35 -4.00 -4.02 2.21
N ILE A 36 -2.83 -3.67 1.69
CA ILE A 36 -2.21 -2.37 1.90
C ILE A 36 -1.70 -1.85 0.57
N ALA A 37 -1.51 -0.54 0.48
CA ALA A 37 -0.78 0.06 -0.62
C ALA A 37 0.55 0.67 -0.17
N VAL A 38 1.58 0.50 -1.01
CA VAL A 38 2.87 1.18 -0.89
C VAL A 38 3.24 1.72 -2.26
N ASP A 39 3.39 3.04 -2.37
CA ASP A 39 3.74 3.76 -3.59
C ASP A 39 2.80 3.40 -4.76
N GLY A 40 1.49 3.38 -4.46
CA GLY A 40 0.45 3.05 -5.43
C GLY A 40 0.32 1.56 -5.76
N ILE A 41 1.09 0.67 -5.14
CA ILE A 41 1.03 -0.78 -5.41
C ILE A 41 0.30 -1.49 -4.29
N ILE A 42 -0.66 -2.34 -4.64
CA ILE A 42 -1.47 -3.08 -3.67
C ILE A 42 -0.85 -4.46 -3.41
N PHE A 43 -0.62 -4.75 -2.13
CA PHE A 43 -0.09 -6.01 -1.65
C PHE A 43 -1.15 -6.78 -0.84
N ASP A 44 -1.28 -8.09 -1.09
CA ASP A 44 -2.06 -8.98 -0.23
C ASP A 44 -1.25 -9.37 1.02
N VAL A 45 -1.57 -8.77 2.17
CA VAL A 45 -0.91 -9.06 3.45
C VAL A 45 -1.78 -9.93 4.37
N THR A 46 -2.82 -10.57 3.82
CA THR A 46 -3.78 -11.39 4.57
C THR A 46 -3.09 -12.43 5.45
N ASP A 47 -2.08 -13.12 4.93
CA ASP A 47 -1.39 -14.18 5.69
C ASP A 47 -0.34 -13.64 6.69
N GLY A 48 -0.17 -12.32 6.79
CA GLY A 48 0.78 -11.69 7.71
C GLY A 48 0.21 -11.52 9.13
N PRO A 49 0.74 -12.21 10.16
CA PRO A 49 0.18 -12.17 11.51
C PRO A 49 0.19 -10.77 12.15
N SER A 50 1.13 -9.92 11.75
CA SER A 50 1.22 -8.54 12.24
C SER A 50 0.07 -7.65 11.75
N TYR A 51 -0.60 -7.98 10.66
CA TYR A 51 -1.70 -7.19 10.09
C TYR A 51 -3.07 -7.66 10.56
N GLN A 52 -3.15 -8.88 11.08
CA GLN A 52 -4.37 -9.45 11.65
C GLN A 52 -4.89 -8.60 12.83
N PRO A 53 -6.18 -8.72 13.20
CA PRO A 53 -6.72 -8.02 14.36
C PRO A 53 -5.84 -8.22 15.61
N LYS A 54 -5.51 -7.13 16.30
CA LYS A 54 -4.57 -7.06 17.45
C LYS A 54 -3.09 -7.24 17.10
N GLY A 55 -2.73 -7.44 15.84
CA GLY A 55 -1.36 -7.43 15.37
C GLY A 55 -0.73 -6.03 15.45
N SER A 56 0.61 -5.98 15.51
CA SER A 56 1.39 -4.74 15.66
C SER A 56 1.21 -3.75 14.51
N TYR A 57 0.80 -4.23 13.34
CA TYR A 57 0.55 -3.45 12.11
C TYR A 57 -0.92 -3.50 11.69
N SER A 58 -1.83 -3.89 12.58
CA SER A 58 -3.26 -3.93 12.30
C SER A 58 -3.84 -2.58 11.87
N MET A 59 -3.23 -1.46 12.27
CA MET A 59 -3.65 -0.12 11.83
C MET A 59 -3.40 0.16 10.34
N PHE A 60 -2.56 -0.65 9.68
CA PHE A 60 -2.25 -0.53 8.25
C PHE A 60 -3.28 -1.21 7.35
N ALA A 61 -4.10 -2.12 7.91
CA ALA A 61 -5.09 -2.87 7.17
C ALA A 61 -6.05 -1.95 6.39
N GLY A 62 -6.15 -2.17 5.07
CA GLY A 62 -6.99 -1.40 4.16
C GLY A 62 -6.48 0.01 3.85
N ARG A 63 -5.17 0.29 3.95
CA ARG A 63 -4.64 1.66 3.80
C ARG A 63 -3.47 1.77 2.84
N ASP A 64 -3.34 2.97 2.26
CA ASP A 64 -2.06 3.44 1.73
C ASP A 64 -1.15 3.83 2.90
N VAL A 65 -0.06 3.08 3.07
CA VAL A 65 0.90 3.27 4.17
C VAL A 65 2.19 3.95 3.69
N THR A 66 2.22 4.45 2.46
CA THR A 66 3.40 5.08 1.85
C THR A 66 4.00 6.16 2.74
N VAL A 67 3.19 7.11 3.21
CA VAL A 67 3.65 8.24 4.01
C VAL A 67 4.11 7.78 5.40
N ALA A 68 3.40 6.83 6.01
CA ALA A 68 3.76 6.26 7.30
C ALA A 68 5.13 5.57 7.25
N LEU A 69 5.37 4.77 6.19
CA LEU A 69 6.65 4.11 5.96
C LEU A 69 7.78 5.10 5.62
N ALA A 70 7.49 6.10 4.80
CA ALA A 70 8.44 7.15 4.45
C ALA A 70 8.93 7.92 5.69
N LYS A 71 8.03 8.17 6.64
CA LYS A 71 8.32 8.92 7.87
C LYS A 71 8.65 8.03 9.07
N TYR A 72 8.70 6.70 8.89
CA TYR A 72 8.92 5.71 9.96
C TYR A 72 8.00 5.93 11.17
N SER A 73 6.71 6.16 10.92
CA SER A 73 5.76 6.60 11.94
C SER A 73 4.44 5.84 11.87
N PHE A 74 3.89 5.50 13.04
CA PHE A 74 2.56 4.90 13.20
C PHE A 74 1.45 5.92 13.49
N ASP A 75 1.78 7.22 13.57
CA ASP A 75 0.80 8.28 13.79
C ASP A 75 -0.33 8.22 12.75
N LYS A 76 -1.58 8.26 13.25
CA LYS A 76 -2.80 8.18 12.45
C LYS A 76 -2.85 9.21 11.31
N LYS A 77 -2.30 10.42 11.52
CA LYS A 77 -2.27 11.48 10.49
C LYS A 77 -1.56 11.05 9.20
N TRP A 78 -0.56 10.17 9.29
CA TRP A 78 0.17 9.70 8.11
C TRP A 78 -0.52 8.52 7.41
N LEU A 79 -1.45 7.87 8.08
CA LEU A 79 -2.26 6.76 7.54
C LEU A 79 -3.48 7.23 6.76
N THR A 80 -3.70 8.54 6.72
CA THR A 80 -4.79 9.21 5.97
C THR A 80 -4.24 10.29 5.03
N MET A 81 -2.93 10.53 5.03
CA MET A 81 -2.29 11.54 4.21
C MET A 81 -1.96 10.95 2.84
N ARG A 82 -2.32 11.65 1.76
CA ARG A 82 -1.91 11.20 0.44
C ARG A 82 -0.43 11.51 0.16
N PRO A 83 0.31 10.65 -0.56
CA PRO A 83 1.73 10.84 -0.82
C PRO A 83 2.07 12.21 -1.44
N GLU A 84 1.22 12.71 -2.34
CA GLU A 84 1.38 14.01 -3.01
C GLU A 84 1.26 15.22 -2.06
N GLU A 85 0.59 15.06 -0.92
CA GLU A 85 0.39 16.10 0.10
C GLU A 85 1.50 16.08 1.17
N ALA A 86 2.24 14.98 1.26
CA ALA A 86 3.13 14.69 2.38
C ALA A 86 4.49 15.41 2.33
N ASN A 87 4.79 16.12 1.23
CA ASN A 87 6.04 16.83 0.98
C ASN A 87 7.28 16.00 1.36
N LEU A 88 7.38 14.79 0.81
CA LEU A 88 8.46 13.86 1.14
C LEU A 88 9.81 14.36 0.60
N THR A 89 10.83 14.31 1.45
CA THR A 89 12.22 14.55 1.04
C THR A 89 12.72 13.44 0.11
N GLU A 90 13.79 13.69 -0.65
CA GLU A 90 14.41 12.65 -1.50
C GLU A 90 14.85 11.41 -0.71
N GLY A 91 15.37 11.60 0.51
CA GLY A 91 15.70 10.47 1.39
C GLY A 91 14.48 9.63 1.78
N GLN A 92 13.34 10.28 2.01
CA GLN A 92 12.08 9.60 2.33
C GLN A 92 11.48 8.88 1.12
N LYS A 93 11.58 9.46 -0.08
CA LYS A 93 11.19 8.79 -1.34
C LYS A 93 12.04 7.54 -1.58
N LYS A 94 13.36 7.62 -1.37
CA LYS A 94 14.26 6.46 -1.45
C LYS A 94 13.93 5.39 -0.40
N ALA A 95 13.53 5.79 0.81
CA ALA A 95 13.06 4.84 1.81
C ALA A 95 11.79 4.10 1.35
N VAL A 96 10.85 4.79 0.71
CA VAL A 96 9.65 4.18 0.11
C VAL A 96 10.03 3.16 -0.96
N GLU A 97 11.00 3.42 -1.83
CA GLU A 97 11.48 2.43 -2.81
C GLU A 97 11.99 1.16 -2.12
N GLY A 98 12.77 1.31 -1.05
CA GLY A 98 13.26 0.18 -0.25
C GLY A 98 12.14 -0.62 0.41
N TRP A 99 11.11 0.06 0.91
CA TRP A 99 9.92 -0.59 1.46
C TRP A 99 9.12 -1.35 0.39
N LYS A 100 8.94 -0.75 -0.79
CA LYS A 100 8.26 -1.38 -1.92
C LYS A 100 8.92 -2.69 -2.33
N ASP A 101 10.26 -2.69 -2.43
CA ASP A 101 11.06 -3.89 -2.66
C ASP A 101 10.83 -4.95 -1.57
N PHE A 102 10.88 -4.55 -0.31
CA PHE A 102 10.66 -5.44 0.84
C PHE A 102 9.27 -6.11 0.80
N TYR A 103 8.22 -5.33 0.51
CA TYR A 103 6.87 -5.86 0.43
C TYR A 103 6.69 -6.80 -0.76
N ALA A 104 7.27 -6.48 -1.93
CA ALA A 104 7.19 -7.32 -3.12
C ALA A 104 7.94 -8.66 -2.97
N GLU A 105 8.98 -8.71 -2.15
CA GLU A 105 9.66 -9.97 -1.82
C GLU A 105 8.82 -10.85 -0.90
N LYS A 106 7.98 -10.25 -0.05
CA LYS A 106 7.28 -10.95 1.04
C LYS A 106 5.81 -11.24 0.76
N TYR A 107 5.16 -10.45 -0.09
CA TYR A 107 3.72 -10.48 -0.29
C TYR A 107 3.36 -10.43 -1.79
N PRO A 108 2.27 -11.09 -2.20
CA PRO A 108 1.77 -10.98 -3.56
C PRO A 108 1.40 -9.54 -3.92
N ILE A 109 1.88 -9.08 -5.08
CA ILE A 109 1.36 -7.88 -5.74
C ILE A 109 0.06 -8.28 -6.43
N ILE A 110 -1.03 -7.60 -6.09
CA ILE A 110 -2.37 -7.94 -6.61
C ILE A 110 -3.01 -6.80 -7.41
N GLY A 111 -2.44 -5.60 -7.38
CA GLY A 111 -3.10 -4.44 -7.95
C GLY A 111 -2.35 -3.13 -7.86
N GLU A 112 -3.03 -2.07 -8.29
CA GLU A 112 -2.58 -0.68 -8.18
C GLU A 112 -3.70 0.20 -7.64
N LEU A 113 -3.29 1.25 -6.92
CA LEU A 113 -4.18 2.35 -6.60
C LEU A 113 -4.40 3.21 -7.83
N ILE A 114 -5.66 3.54 -8.08
CA ILE A 114 -6.08 4.54 -9.04
C ILE A 114 -6.57 5.79 -8.31
N PRO A 115 -6.41 6.98 -8.92
CA PRO A 115 -7.05 8.18 -8.39
C PRO A 115 -8.56 7.93 -8.21
N SER A 116 -9.10 8.34 -7.08
CA SER A 116 -10.55 8.49 -6.97
C SER A 116 -11.03 9.43 -8.07
N LYS A 117 -12.25 9.20 -8.59
CA LYS A 117 -12.90 10.20 -9.44
C LYS A 117 -12.79 11.56 -8.71
N PRO A 118 -12.48 12.67 -9.42
CA PRO A 118 -12.51 13.98 -8.80
C PRO A 118 -13.80 14.08 -7.99
N ARG A 119 -13.72 14.50 -6.71
CA ARG A 119 -14.93 14.91 -6.01
C ARG A 119 -15.57 15.98 -6.90
N GLU A 120 -16.76 15.69 -7.41
CA GLU A 120 -17.64 16.76 -7.87
C GLU A 120 -18.06 17.45 -6.60
N ASP A 121 -17.34 18.51 -6.27
CA ASP A 121 -17.61 19.36 -5.12
C ASP A 121 -19.06 19.86 -5.23
N ILE A 122 -19.90 19.50 -4.25
CA ILE A 122 -21.23 20.08 -4.03
C ILE A 122 -21.07 21.37 -3.24
#